data_AF-A0A2T3AW65-F1
#
_entry.id   AF-A0A2T3AW65-F1
#
_cell.length_a   1.000
_cell.length_b   1.000
_cell.length_c   1.000
_cell.angle_alpha   90.00
_cell.angle_beta   90.00
_cell.angle_gamma   90.00
#
_symmetry.space_group_name_H-M   'P 1'
#
loop_
_entity.id
_entity.type
_entity.pdbx_description
1 polymer ?
#
loop_
_entity_poly.entity_id
_entity_poly.type
_entity_poly.pdbx_seq_one_letter_code
_entity_poly.pdbx_strand_id
1 'polypeptide(L)'
;TEGAPKLVALVPSLVATVSLTASGQRLPRSRGPKECPEGRESRGEGRALLRYEGKSLPRAGRPKSYTDRDVRNLIRYVRLHPKDTYAEVRKALRFNFSTTTLKVMLKPSRIVNWRCKKRPYLLLEVVEKRLE
;
A
#
# COMPACT_ATOMS: atom_id res chain seq x y z
N THR A 1 17.81 72.30 23.15
CA THR A 1 17.97 71.22 22.16
C THR A 1 16.85 70.23 22.36
N GLU A 2 16.03 70.12 21.33
CA GLU A 2 14.72 69.46 21.28
C GLU A 2 14.87 67.94 21.41
N GLY A 3 13.98 67.31 22.19
CA GLY A 3 13.91 65.86 22.34
C GLY A 3 12.46 65.41 22.34
N ALA A 4 11.99 64.96 21.18
CA ALA A 4 10.60 64.54 20.93
C ALA A 4 10.15 63.34 21.80
N PRO A 5 8.88 63.27 22.24
CA PRO A 5 8.31 62.06 22.81
C PRO A 5 7.96 61.04 21.71
N LYS A 6 8.44 59.81 21.84
CA LYS A 6 8.07 58.68 20.96
C LYS A 6 6.61 58.28 21.22
N LEU A 7 5.80 58.40 20.17
CA LEU A 7 4.46 57.83 20.06
C LEU A 7 4.50 56.31 20.30
N VAL A 8 3.75 55.85 21.30
CA VAL A 8 3.42 54.44 21.50
C VAL A 8 2.32 54.08 20.50
N ALA A 9 2.65 53.26 19.50
CA ALA A 9 1.67 52.72 18.57
C ALA A 9 0.83 51.65 19.27
N LEU A 10 -0.46 51.93 19.41
CA LEU A 10 -1.50 51.00 19.83
C LEU A 10 -1.71 49.97 18.71
N VAL A 11 -1.46 48.68 18.98
CA VAL A 11 -1.76 47.59 18.04
C VAL A 11 -3.24 47.22 18.18
N PRO A 12 -4.10 47.35 17.15
CA PRO A 12 -5.45 46.82 17.23
C PRO A 12 -5.43 45.29 17.06
N SER A 13 -5.94 44.58 18.06
CA SER A 13 -6.20 43.16 17.99
C SER A 13 -7.24 42.86 16.91
N LEU A 14 -6.85 42.07 15.90
CA LEU A 14 -7.76 41.45 14.94
C LEU A 14 -8.63 40.42 15.67
N VAL A 15 -9.76 40.86 16.21
CA VAL A 15 -10.81 39.95 16.67
C VAL A 15 -11.50 39.38 15.43
N ALA A 16 -11.20 38.12 15.10
CA ALA A 16 -11.90 37.40 14.06
C ALA A 16 -13.36 37.17 14.49
N THR A 17 -14.31 37.81 13.80
CA THR A 17 -15.75 37.58 13.97
C THR A 17 -16.10 36.18 13.48
N VAL A 18 -16.34 35.25 14.41
CA VAL A 18 -16.89 33.93 14.12
C VAL A 18 -18.41 34.06 14.10
N SER A 19 -19.01 34.06 12.90
CA SER A 19 -20.45 33.99 12.74
C SER A 19 -20.94 32.57 13.10
N LEU A 20 -21.57 32.44 14.28
CA LEU A 20 -22.21 31.22 14.75
C LEU A 20 -23.68 31.19 14.32
N THR A 21 -24.21 30.01 14.02
CA THR A 21 -25.67 29.83 13.89
C THR A 21 -26.31 29.71 15.29
N ALA A 22 -27.63 29.91 15.39
CA ALA A 22 -28.38 29.83 16.65
C ALA A 22 -28.29 28.47 17.38
N SER A 23 -27.74 27.43 16.73
CA SER A 23 -27.48 26.10 17.31
C SER A 23 -26.02 25.88 17.73
N GLY A 24 -25.17 26.90 17.70
CA GLY A 24 -23.77 26.84 18.15
C GLY A 24 -22.83 26.04 17.23
N GLN A 25 -23.29 25.57 16.07
CA GLN A 25 -22.44 24.85 15.12
C GLN A 25 -21.72 25.82 14.17
N ARG A 26 -20.41 25.58 13.97
CA ARG A 26 -19.57 26.27 12.98
C ARG A 26 -20.01 25.85 11.58
N LEU A 27 -20.39 26.82 10.74
CA LEU A 27 -20.67 26.53 9.34
C LEU A 27 -19.40 26.03 8.64
N PRO A 28 -19.47 24.95 7.83
CA PRO A 28 -18.35 24.55 6.99
C PRO A 28 -18.05 25.70 6.02
N ARG A 29 -16.78 26.10 5.92
CA ARG A 29 -16.35 27.07 4.91
C ARG A 29 -16.70 26.52 3.53
N SER A 30 -17.57 27.21 2.80
CA SER A 30 -17.80 26.96 1.38
C SER A 30 -16.46 27.12 0.66
N ARG A 31 -15.91 26.02 0.14
CA ARG A 31 -14.83 26.11 -0.85
C ARG A 31 -15.52 26.55 -2.13
N GLY A 32 -15.18 27.73 -2.63
CA GLY A 32 -15.64 28.20 -3.94
C GLY A 32 -15.29 27.20 -5.06
N PRO A 33 -15.85 27.39 -6.26
CA PRO A 33 -15.54 26.53 -7.40
C PRO A 33 -14.03 26.46 -7.60
N LYS A 34 -13.50 25.23 -7.74
CA LYS A 34 -12.09 25.04 -8.04
C LYS A 34 -11.86 25.41 -9.50
N GLU A 35 -11.51 26.66 -9.74
CA GLU A 35 -10.95 27.09 -11.02
C GLU A 35 -9.68 26.28 -11.27
N CYS A 36 -9.71 25.45 -12.30
CA CYS A 36 -8.53 24.73 -12.76
C CYS A 36 -7.69 25.74 -13.56
N PRO A 37 -6.36 25.79 -13.36
CA PRO A 37 -5.52 26.75 -14.08
C PRO A 37 -5.60 26.53 -15.60
N GLU A 38 -5.76 27.62 -16.36
CA GLU A 38 -6.04 27.69 -17.80
C GLU A 38 -5.13 26.82 -18.69
N GLY A 39 -3.89 26.52 -18.25
CA GLY A 39 -2.96 25.65 -18.99
C GLY A 39 -3.26 24.14 -18.93
N ARG A 40 -4.35 23.71 -18.27
CA ARG A 40 -4.74 22.29 -18.17
C ARG A 40 -5.70 21.86 -19.28
N GLU A 41 -6.46 22.79 -19.84
CA GLU A 41 -7.51 22.53 -20.84
C GLU A 41 -6.90 22.16 -22.21
N SER A 42 -5.87 22.89 -22.62
CA SER A 42 -5.17 22.70 -23.90
C SER A 42 -4.37 21.38 -24.02
N ARG A 43 -4.11 20.66 -22.91
CA ARG A 43 -3.43 19.35 -22.95
C ARG A 43 -4.37 18.18 -23.29
N GLY A 44 -5.69 18.39 -23.22
CA GLY A 44 -6.69 17.34 -23.36
C GLY A 44 -7.10 17.05 -24.80
N GLU A 45 -7.13 18.08 -25.64
CA GLU A 45 -7.81 18.07 -26.95
C GLU A 45 -7.12 17.16 -27.96
N GLY A 46 -5.79 17.24 -28.09
CA GLY A 46 -5.04 16.39 -29.03
C GLY A 46 -4.97 14.90 -28.66
N ARG A 47 -5.32 14.53 -27.43
CA ARG A 47 -5.33 13.12 -26.96
C ARG A 47 -6.72 12.49 -26.94
N ALA A 48 -7.77 13.25 -27.26
CA ALA A 48 -9.14 12.74 -27.25
C ALA A 48 -9.35 11.61 -28.28
N LEU A 49 -8.70 11.73 -29.45
CA LEU A 49 -8.76 10.73 -30.53
C LEU A 49 -8.04 9.41 -30.19
N LEU A 50 -7.12 9.41 -29.22
CA LEU A 50 -6.38 8.23 -28.78
C LEU A 50 -7.05 7.49 -27.61
N ARG A 51 -8.18 7.99 -27.11
CA ARG A 51 -8.92 7.38 -25.98
C ARG A 51 -9.93 6.38 -26.52
N TYR A 52 -9.88 5.17 -25.99
CA TYR A 52 -10.93 4.18 -26.20
C TYR A 52 -12.24 4.68 -25.54
N GLU A 53 -13.31 4.81 -26.33
CA GLU A 53 -14.63 5.34 -25.91
C GLU A 53 -14.59 6.72 -25.24
N GLY A 54 -13.60 7.57 -25.57
CA GLY A 54 -13.47 8.91 -24.98
C GLY A 54 -13.03 8.95 -23.51
N LYS A 55 -12.84 7.78 -22.88
CA LYS A 55 -12.41 7.65 -21.48
C LYS A 55 -10.90 7.43 -21.37
N SER A 56 -10.28 8.07 -20.40
CA SER A 56 -8.90 7.79 -20.04
C SER A 56 -8.81 6.47 -19.29
N LEU A 57 -8.06 5.50 -19.83
CA LEU A 57 -7.73 4.29 -19.09
C LEU A 57 -6.82 4.62 -17.89
N PRO A 58 -6.99 3.93 -16.75
CA PRO A 58 -6.07 4.08 -15.62
C PRO A 58 -4.66 3.67 -16.06
N ARG A 59 -3.65 4.32 -15.47
CA ARG A 59 -2.25 3.95 -15.73
C ARG A 59 -2.02 2.52 -15.28
N ALA A 60 -1.30 1.74 -16.09
CA ALA A 60 -0.84 0.42 -15.68
C ALA A 60 -0.01 0.54 -14.40
N GLY A 61 -0.26 -0.37 -13.45
CA GLY A 61 0.50 -0.44 -12.21
C GLY A 61 1.94 -0.91 -12.45
N ARG A 62 2.78 -0.82 -11.41
CA ARG A 62 4.14 -1.35 -11.46
C ARG A 62 4.11 -2.87 -11.71
N PRO A 63 4.96 -3.41 -12.60
CA PRO A 63 5.07 -4.86 -12.80
C PRO A 63 5.51 -5.56 -11.50
N LYS A 64 5.13 -6.83 -11.37
CA LYS A 64 5.54 -7.68 -10.24
C LYS A 64 7.04 -7.97 -10.32
N SER A 65 7.68 -8.12 -9.16
CA SER A 65 9.11 -8.46 -9.08
C SER A 65 9.42 -9.92 -9.35
N TYR A 66 8.40 -10.78 -9.43
CA TYR A 66 8.53 -12.23 -9.60
C TYR A 66 7.79 -12.69 -10.86
N THR A 67 8.23 -13.81 -11.43
CA THR A 67 7.60 -14.42 -12.60
C THR A 67 6.66 -15.56 -12.20
N ASP A 68 5.78 -15.97 -13.11
CA ASP A 68 4.88 -17.11 -12.88
C ASP A 68 5.65 -18.44 -12.79
N ARG A 69 6.87 -18.51 -13.36
CA ARG A 69 7.77 -19.66 -13.19
C ARG A 69 8.22 -19.78 -11.74
N ASP A 70 8.58 -18.67 -11.12
CA ASP A 70 9.02 -18.63 -9.72
C ASP A 70 7.89 -19.08 -8.78
N VAL A 71 6.67 -18.61 -9.03
CA VAL A 71 5.47 -19.02 -8.26
C VAL A 71 5.25 -20.52 -8.37
N ARG A 72 5.33 -21.11 -9.57
CA ARG A 72 5.17 -22.55 -9.77
C ARG A 72 6.25 -23.35 -9.06
N ASN A 73 7.51 -22.93 -9.15
CA ASN A 73 8.63 -23.58 -8.45
C ASN A 73 8.45 -23.53 -6.93
N LEU A 74 8.03 -22.37 -6.40
CA LEU A 74 7.76 -22.19 -4.98
C LEU A 74 6.64 -23.12 -4.49
N ILE A 75 5.50 -23.15 -5.18
CA ILE A 75 4.36 -24.01 -4.81
C ILE A 75 4.77 -25.48 -4.82
N ARG A 76 5.53 -25.91 -5.85
CA ARG A 76 6.00 -27.29 -5.95
C ARG A 76 6.92 -27.65 -4.77
N TYR A 77 7.90 -26.79 -4.47
CA TYR A 77 8.84 -27.02 -3.39
C TYR A 77 8.15 -27.12 -2.03
N VAL A 78 7.25 -26.19 -1.73
CA VAL A 78 6.51 -26.16 -0.46
C VAL A 78 5.65 -27.41 -0.27
N ARG A 79 5.06 -27.94 -1.34
CA ARG A 79 4.28 -29.18 -1.29
C ARG A 79 5.16 -30.42 -1.07
N LEU A 80 6.37 -30.44 -1.63
CA LEU A 80 7.31 -31.55 -1.48
C LEU A 80 7.97 -31.56 -0.09
N HIS A 81 8.27 -30.38 0.45
CA HIS A 81 8.98 -30.20 1.72
C HIS A 81 8.16 -29.36 2.72
N PRO A 82 7.10 -29.93 3.33
CA PRO A 82 6.20 -29.18 4.21
C PRO A 82 6.80 -28.80 5.57
N LYS A 83 8.05 -29.18 5.87
CA LYS A 83 8.70 -28.86 7.14
C LYS A 83 9.65 -27.66 7.07
N ASP A 84 10.05 -27.31 5.86
CA ASP A 84 11.08 -26.32 5.62
C ASP A 84 10.65 -24.91 6.07
N THR A 85 11.62 -24.15 6.56
CA THR A 85 11.44 -22.73 6.87
C THR A 85 11.49 -21.87 5.61
N TYR A 86 10.95 -20.66 5.68
CA TYR A 86 11.07 -19.68 4.59
C TYR A 86 12.53 -19.39 4.21
N ALA A 87 13.46 -19.45 5.18
CA ALA A 87 14.89 -19.25 4.93
C ALA A 87 15.49 -20.42 4.14
N GLU A 88 15.14 -21.65 4.48
CA GLU A 88 15.53 -22.86 3.75
C GLU A 88 14.94 -22.86 2.33
N VAL A 89 13.65 -22.57 2.18
CA VAL A 89 13.00 -22.46 0.86
C VAL A 89 13.70 -21.43 -0.02
N ARG A 90 14.06 -20.27 0.54
CA ARG A 90 14.81 -19.23 -0.18
C ARG A 90 16.18 -19.75 -0.64
N LYS A 91 16.89 -20.46 0.24
CA LYS A 91 18.22 -21.03 -0.06
C LYS A 91 18.13 -22.11 -1.13
N ALA A 92 17.14 -22.99 -1.06
CA ALA A 92 16.95 -24.10 -2.01
C ALA A 92 16.63 -23.61 -3.42
N LEU A 93 15.74 -22.62 -3.54
CA LEU A 93 15.34 -22.05 -4.83
C LEU A 93 16.23 -20.90 -5.31
N ARG A 94 17.23 -20.50 -4.51
CA ARG A 94 18.13 -19.37 -4.75
C ARG A 94 17.38 -18.07 -5.07
N PHE A 95 16.31 -17.82 -4.34
CA PHE A 95 15.50 -16.61 -4.52
C PHE A 95 16.11 -15.40 -3.81
N ASN A 96 16.10 -14.26 -4.49
CA ASN A 96 16.53 -12.98 -3.91
C ASN A 96 15.35 -12.18 -3.30
N PHE A 97 14.18 -12.81 -3.15
CA PHE A 97 12.96 -12.16 -2.66
C PHE A 97 12.87 -12.15 -1.13
N SER A 98 12.27 -11.09 -0.60
CA SER A 98 11.96 -11.00 0.84
C SER A 98 10.91 -12.04 1.26
N THR A 99 10.80 -12.31 2.56
CA THR A 99 9.86 -13.30 3.10
C THR A 99 8.41 -12.84 2.91
N THR A 100 8.18 -11.53 2.94
CA THR A 100 6.87 -10.94 2.68
C THR A 100 6.42 -11.18 1.24
N THR A 101 7.33 -11.06 0.26
CA THR A 101 7.04 -11.40 -1.14
C THR A 101 6.66 -12.86 -1.30
N LEU A 102 7.38 -13.80 -0.67
CA LEU A 102 7.05 -15.22 -0.70
C LEU A 102 5.64 -15.50 -0.15
N LYS A 103 5.25 -14.84 0.96
CA LYS A 103 3.89 -14.94 1.51
C LYS A 103 2.83 -14.44 0.53
N VAL A 104 3.09 -13.31 -0.13
CA VAL A 104 2.20 -12.75 -1.16
C VAL A 104 2.06 -13.71 -2.34
N MET A 105 3.14 -14.36 -2.78
CA MET A 105 3.11 -15.35 -3.87
C MET A 105 2.29 -16.59 -3.52
N LEU A 106 2.28 -17.02 -2.26
CA LEU A 106 1.56 -18.22 -1.81
C LEU A 106 0.10 -17.96 -1.45
N LYS A 107 -0.27 -16.71 -1.12
CA LYS A 107 -1.64 -16.33 -0.75
C LYS A 107 -2.70 -16.72 -1.79
N PRO A 108 -2.51 -16.50 -3.11
CA PRO A 108 -3.46 -16.93 -4.14
C PRO A 108 -3.71 -18.45 -4.14
N SER A 109 -2.67 -19.23 -3.85
CA SER A 109 -2.76 -20.70 -3.77
C SER A 109 -3.38 -21.22 -2.47
N ARG A 110 -3.78 -20.31 -1.56
CA ARG A 110 -4.32 -20.60 -0.21
C ARG A 110 -3.36 -21.40 0.69
N ILE A 111 -2.06 -21.38 0.40
CA ILE A 111 -1.00 -22.03 1.19
C ILE A 111 -0.45 -21.03 2.20
N VAL A 112 -1.18 -20.79 3.28
CA VAL A 112 -0.80 -19.78 4.30
C VAL A 112 0.00 -20.41 5.45
N ASN A 113 -0.42 -21.61 5.89
CA ASN A 113 0.16 -22.35 7.01
C ASN A 113 0.61 -23.76 6.57
N TRP A 114 1.59 -23.85 5.66
CA TRP A 114 2.07 -25.16 5.19
C TRP A 114 2.97 -25.89 6.18
N ARG A 115 3.61 -25.15 7.10
CA ARG A 115 4.69 -25.71 7.90
C ARG A 115 4.16 -26.67 8.96
N CYS A 116 4.34 -27.97 8.74
CA CYS A 116 3.91 -29.03 9.66
C CYS A 116 4.89 -29.22 10.83
N LYS A 117 5.10 -28.19 11.67
CA LYS A 117 6.11 -28.20 12.74
C LYS A 117 5.96 -29.35 13.75
N LYS A 118 4.72 -29.69 14.12
CA LYS A 118 4.42 -30.74 15.12
C LYS A 118 4.41 -32.16 14.55
N ARG A 119 4.42 -32.33 13.22
CA ARG A 119 4.32 -33.67 12.61
C ARG A 119 5.67 -34.39 12.80
N PRO A 120 5.73 -35.58 13.42
CA PRO A 120 6.98 -36.33 13.51
C PRO A 120 7.44 -36.77 12.11
N TYR A 121 8.74 -37.00 11.95
CA TYR A 121 9.24 -37.67 10.75
C TYR A 121 8.81 -39.13 10.78
N LEU A 122 8.59 -39.73 9.61
CA LEU A 122 8.34 -41.17 9.50
C LEU A 122 9.67 -41.91 9.68
N LEU A 123 10.16 -41.94 10.91
CA LEU A 123 11.24 -42.80 11.36
C LEU A 123 10.65 -44.14 11.79
N LEU A 124 11.44 -45.21 11.71
CA LEU A 124 10.99 -46.57 12.06
C LEU A 124 10.36 -46.61 13.46
N GLU A 125 11.01 -46.00 14.45
CA GLU A 125 10.51 -45.89 15.83
C GLU A 125 9.11 -45.25 15.94
N VAL A 126 8.79 -44.29 15.07
CA VAL A 126 7.49 -43.59 15.08
C VAL A 126 6.43 -44.43 14.35
N VAL A 127 6.84 -45.27 13.40
CA VAL A 127 5.96 -46.18 12.68
C VAL A 127 5.57 -47.36 13.57
N GLU A 128 6.53 -47.93 14.29
CA GLU A 128 6.30 -49.01 15.26
C GLU A 128 5.25 -48.63 16.30
N LYS A 129 5.38 -47.44 16.92
CA LYS A 129 4.40 -46.88 17.86
C LYS A 129 2.98 -46.64 17.31
N ARG A 130 2.78 -46.72 15.99
CA ARG A 130 1.45 -46.60 15.36
C ARG A 130 0.82 -47.95 15.04
N LEU A 131 1.65 -48.99 14.96
CA LEU A 131 1.22 -50.35 14.63
C LEU A 131 0.92 -51.17 15.90
N GLU A 132 1.52 -50.79 17.04
CA GLU A 132 1.11 -51.18 18.40
C GLU A 132 -0.28 -50.63 18.76
#